data_AF-X0XNC4-F1
#
_entry.id   AF-X0XNC4-F1
#
_cell.length_a   1.000
_cell.length_b   1.000
_cell.length_c   1.000
_cell.angle_alpha   90.00
_cell.angle_beta   90.00
_cell.angle_gamma   90.00
#
_symmetry.space_group_name_H-M   'P 1'
#
loop_
_entity.id
_entity.type
_entity.pdbx_description
1 polymer ?
#
loop_
_entity_poly.entity_id
_entity_poly.type
_entity_poly.pdbx_seq_one_letter_code
_entity_poly.pdbx_strand_id
1 'polypeptide(L)' 'MESIIFGPVPSRRLGRSLGINHIPPKTCTYSCVYCQLGNTITMPVKRENFYQAEDIAQAVKEKVKQVKA' A
#
# COMPACT_ATOMS: atom_id res chain seq x y z
N MET A 1 -11.29 5.09 4.95
CA MET A 1 -11.15 3.61 4.94
C MET A 1 -10.03 3.30 3.97
N GLU A 2 -8.83 3.04 4.48
CA GLU A 2 -7.69 2.74 3.63
C GLU A 2 -7.78 1.31 3.13
N SER A 3 -7.90 1.17 1.81
CA SER A 3 -7.83 -0.11 1.13
C SER A 3 -6.36 -0.44 0.88
N ILE A 4 -5.96 -1.67 1.22
CA ILE A 4 -4.62 -2.23 0.92
C ILE A 4 -4.29 -2.06 -0.57
N ILE A 5 -5.31 -2.09 -1.45
CA ILE A 5 -5.18 -1.92 -2.90
C ILE A 5 -5.88 -0.64 -3.36
N PHE A 6 -5.20 0.16 -4.17
CA PHE A 6 -5.75 1.41 -4.71
C PHE A 6 -5.60 1.50 -6.24
N GLY A 7 -6.30 2.45 -6.83
CA GLY A 7 -6.43 2.60 -8.28
C GLY A 7 -7.78 2.10 -8.80
N PRO A 8 -7.94 2.00 -10.13
CA PRO A 8 -6.88 1.98 -11.15
C PRO A 8 -6.27 3.37 -11.37
N VAL A 9 -4.95 3.41 -11.52
CA VAL A 9 -4.18 4.63 -11.81
C VAL A 9 -3.76 4.58 -13.28
N PRO A 10 -3.87 5.69 -14.04
CA PRO A 10 -3.35 5.76 -15.40
C PRO A 10 -1.84 5.46 -15.41
N SER A 11 -1.45 4.46 -16.19
CA SER A 11 -0.04 4.08 -16.36
C SER A 11 0.40 4.40 -17.77
N ARG A 12 1.44 5.21 -17.93
CA ARG A 12 2.00 5.49 -19.27
C ARG A 12 2.55 4.24 -19.94
N ARG A 13 3.08 3.28 -19.15
CA ARG A 13 3.70 2.05 -19.66
C ARG A 13 2.69 0.92 -19.89
N LEU A 14 1.68 0.79 -19.03
CA LEU A 14 0.75 -0.35 -19.01
C LEU A 14 -0.71 0.04 -19.31
N GLY A 15 -0.98 1.31 -19.59
CA GLY A 15 -2.33 1.88 -19.71
C GLY A 15 -2.99 2.10 -18.35
N ARG A 16 -3.07 1.05 -17.52
CA ARG A 16 -3.67 1.07 -16.18
C ARG A 16 -2.81 0.27 -15.20
N SER A 17 -2.71 0.72 -13.96
CA SER A 17 -2.05 0.00 -12.88
C SER A 17 -2.86 0.02 -11.59
N LEU A 18 -2.65 -0.97 -10.73
CA LEU A 18 -3.10 -0.98 -9.35
C LEU A 18 -1.89 -0.76 -8.45
N GLY A 19 -2.09 -0.03 -7.35
CA GLY A 19 -1.09 0.14 -6.31
C GLY A 19 -1.39 -0.72 -5.10
N ILE A 20 -0.34 -1.13 -4.37
CA ILE A 20 -0.42 -1.99 -3.19
C ILE A 20 0.26 -1.30 -2.02
N ASN A 21 -0.52 -0.88 -1.02
CA ASN A 21 -0.04 -0.37 0.26
C ASN A 21 -0.03 -1.52 1.28
N HIS A 22 1.11 -2.21 1.36
CA HIS A 22 1.32 -3.33 2.29
C HIS A 22 2.03 -2.91 3.59
N ILE A 23 2.13 -1.60 3.84
CA ILE A 23 2.65 -1.01 5.06
C ILE A 23 1.63 0.04 5.53
N PRO A 24 1.21 0.02 6.81
CA PRO A 24 0.31 1.03 7.35
C PRO A 24 0.91 2.43 7.20
N PRO A 25 0.09 3.47 7.02
CA PRO A 25 0.60 4.81 6.80
C PRO A 25 1.51 5.27 7.94
N LYS A 26 2.52 6.06 7.59
CA LYS A 26 3.42 6.72 8.55
C LYS A 26 4.04 5.73 9.56
N THR A 27 4.26 4.49 9.11
CA THR A 27 4.97 3.44 9.83
C THR A 27 6.33 3.26 9.18
N CYS A 28 7.39 3.67 9.87
CA CYS A 28 8.76 3.66 9.34
C CYS A 28 9.74 3.56 10.49
N THR A 29 10.90 2.93 10.32
CA THR A 29 11.97 2.90 11.33
C THR A 29 12.65 4.26 11.55
N TYR A 30 12.29 5.28 10.76
CA TYR A 30 12.92 6.61 10.77
C TYR A 30 11.85 7.71 10.76
N SER A 31 12.19 8.87 11.33
CA SER A 31 11.38 10.09 11.26
C SER A 31 12.17 11.23 10.60
N CYS A 32 12.40 11.10 9.29
CA CYS A 32 13.20 12.06 8.52
C CYS A 32 12.52 13.45 8.45
N VAL A 33 13.28 14.53 8.66
CA VAL A 33 12.79 15.92 8.56
C VAL A 33 12.29 16.30 7.16
N TYR A 34 12.70 15.56 6.13
CA TYR A 34 12.32 15.78 4.73
C TYR A 34 11.27 14.77 4.23
N CYS A 35 10.64 14.01 5.12
CA CYS A 35 9.67 13.00 4.71
C CYS A 35 8.43 13.65 4.05
N GLN A 36 8.21 13.37 2.76
CA GLN A 36 7.05 13.90 2.02
C GLN A 36 5.71 13.36 2.53
N LEU A 37 5.73 12.21 3.21
CA LEU A 37 4.54 11.62 3.85
C LEU A 37 4.23 12.27 5.21
N GLY A 38 5.11 13.17 5.69
CA GLY A 38 5.02 13.85 6.97
C GLY A 38 5.60 13.05 8.14
N ASN A 39 5.26 13.49 9.35
CA ASN A 39 5.77 12.90 10.59
C ASN A 39 5.37 11.44 10.75
N THR A 40 6.31 10.63 11.23
CA THR A 40 6.10 9.20 11.52
C THR A 40 5.22 9.06 12.76
N ILE A 41 4.23 8.16 12.70
CA ILE A 41 3.32 7.87 13.82
C ILE A 41 3.82 6.64 14.58
N THR A 42 4.26 5.63 13.85
CA THR A 42 4.71 4.35 14.42
C THR A 42 6.13 4.07 13.95
N MET A 43 7.04 3.78 14.90
CA MET A 43 8.46 3.59 14.60
C MET A 43 8.94 2.18 15.00
N PRO A 44 8.42 1.12 14.35
CA PRO A 44 8.78 -0.25 14.69
C PRO A 44 10.21 -0.53 14.24
N VAL A 45 11.03 -1.09 15.12
CA VAL A 45 12.43 -1.50 14.82
C VAL A 45 12.58 -3.01 14.69
N LYS A 46 11.59 -3.76 15.14
CA LYS A 46 11.55 -5.21 15.01
C LYS A 46 10.89 -5.57 13.68
N ARG A 47 11.46 -6.57 13.00
CA ARG A 47 10.85 -7.12 11.79
C ARG A 47 9.55 -7.84 12.16
N GLU A 48 8.48 -7.46 11.49
CA GLU A 48 7.16 -8.06 11.64
C GLU A 48 6.40 -8.03 10.31
N ASN A 49 5.34 -8.81 10.21
CA ASN A 49 4.41 -8.75 9.09
C ASN A 49 3.33 -7.72 9.41
N PHE A 50 3.17 -6.72 8.55
CA PHE A 50 2.07 -5.74 8.70
C PHE A 50 0.72 -6.29 8.25
N TYR A 51 0.73 -7.15 7.23
CA TYR A 51 -0.42 -7.87 6.69
C TYR A 51 0.03 -9.28 6.28
N GLN A 52 -0.88 -10.25 6.29
CA GLN A 52 -0.59 -11.56 5.71
C GLN A 52 -0.58 -11.47 4.19
N ALA A 53 0.27 -12.27 3.53
CA ALA A 53 0.41 -12.25 2.09
C ALA A 53 -0.90 -12.67 1.39
N GLU A 54 -1.64 -13.58 2.03
CA GLU A 54 -2.93 -14.10 1.58
C GLU A 54 -3.99 -12.99 1.54
N ASP A 55 -4.02 -12.13 2.55
CA ASP A 55 -4.96 -11.00 2.62
C ASP A 55 -4.70 -9.99 1.49
N ILE A 56 -3.42 -9.67 1.25
CA ILE A 56 -3.02 -8.79 0.14
C ILE A 56 -3.41 -9.42 -1.19
N ALA A 57 -3.09 -10.70 -1.40
CA ALA A 57 -3.39 -11.41 -2.64
C ALA A 57 -4.90 -11.46 -2.91
N GLN A 58 -5.71 -11.69 -1.88
CA GLN A 58 -7.17 -11.69 -1.99
C GLN A 58 -7.71 -10.30 -2.34
N ALA A 59 -7.24 -9.25 -1.67
CA ALA A 59 -7.63 -7.89 -1.97
C ALA A 59 -7.26 -7.48 -3.42
N VAL A 60 -6.09 -7.90 -3.92
CA VAL A 60 -5.69 -7.68 -5.32
C VAL A 60 -6.67 -8.39 -6.26
N LYS A 61 -6.96 -9.68 -6.02
CA LYS A 61 -7.87 -10.46 -6.87
C LYS A 61 -9.25 -9.81 -6.96
N GLU A 62 -9.80 -9.37 -5.83
CA GLU A 62 -11.08 -8.68 -5.78
C GLU A 62 -11.04 -7.36 -6.54
N LYS A 63 -10.01 -6.54 -6.33
CA LYS A 63 -9.88 -5.26 -7.03
C LYS A 63 -9.72 -5.44 -8.53
N VAL A 64 -8.96 -6.44 -8.96
CA VAL A 64 -8.79 -6.78 -10.39
C VAL A 64 -10.12 -7.17 -11.02
N LYS A 65 -10.97 -7.95 -10.32
CA LYS A 65 -12.32 -8.29 -10.81
C LYS A 65 -13.19 -7.05 -10.96
N GLN A 66 -13.16 -6.14 -9.98
CA GLN A 66 -13.96 -4.90 -9.99
C GLN A 66 -13.59 -3.96 -11.14
N VAL A 67 -12.30 -3.84 -11.49
CA VAL A 67 -11.83 -2.86 -12.49
C VAL A 67 -11.79 -3.40 -13.93
N LYS A 68 -12.00 -4.71 -14.09
CA LYS A 68 -12.11 -5.40 -15.39
C LYS A 68 -13.55 -5.43 -15.94
N ALA A 69 -14.55 -5.26 -15.08
CA ALA A 69 -15.92 -4.97 -15.50
C ALA A 69 -16.01 -3.57 -16.12
#